data_AF-A0A838WDA1-F1
#
_entry.id   AF-A0A838WDA1-F1
#
_cell.length_a   1.000
_cell.length_b   1.000
_cell.length_c   1.000
_cell.angle_alpha   90.00
_cell.angle_beta   90.00
_cell.angle_gamma   90.00
#
_symmetry.space_group_name_H-M   'P 1'
#
loop_
_entity.id
_entity.type
_entity.pdbx_description
1 polymer ?
#
loop_
_entity_poly.entity_id
_entity_poly.type
_entity_poly.pdbx_seq_one_letter_code
_entity_poly.pdbx_strand_id
1 'polypeptide(L)'
;MPEYTQRLWQQISSCWSHQNLPDGQRFLGSVRINQEDTDKVLSVVGYNLRRIGSGSISYERIHERFPEPERNWLKILTFALSEYAYYYSGFETDSGIERGFWHGFCEKLELHHTDKIENSLRRIVGEGFELLGLVQAKRGYRYVSTLWLQSGIPQQNISHFSSLVQEFSNEYGWWEIAHTCYEDISEELLNFCELKHREWRTLINFLKASCSDQEQKEAEPISGQLLQGIAIIAVELERQGTLPKEIKNDNEREKVLGNYYLPNNFFLRNWDSLIQVLTPNQSRQGSSRRIFSRRPKPLSLVLDISDSFNIQLVLPEQNIWKKEWRKLGGTFCQIPEAAWEGSIPSKGELMIPEKVVDIKKVAECWIWQLLDHNHECLNEWKLEGIDSKLPCVVFNAFTGDRLNLESTDFTIRGTQEIIFFTPKCMYIELDEGIKILDSCVPSSITEWRGQHLKLITKQSSIDFHVKNTHNILITWVESLEEQPRLIGLKLKGKKSVYIEIPSLFYPPVE
;
A
#
# COMPACT_ATOMS: atom_id res chain seq x y z
N MET A 1 17.84 -36.72 16.99
CA MET A 1 16.63 -35.87 16.97
C MET A 1 16.99 -34.39 16.82
N PRO A 2 17.83 -33.76 17.67
CA PRO A 2 18.20 -32.34 17.52
C PRO A 2 18.89 -32.00 16.19
N GLU A 3 19.83 -32.84 15.72
CA GLU A 3 20.47 -32.64 14.41
C GLU A 3 19.48 -32.69 13.23
N TYR A 4 18.35 -33.41 13.38
CA TYR A 4 17.36 -33.53 12.32
C TYR A 4 16.44 -32.30 12.25
N THR A 5 15.94 -31.82 13.40
CA THR A 5 15.15 -30.59 13.47
C THR A 5 15.96 -29.37 13.06
N GLN A 6 17.24 -29.34 13.42
CA GLN A 6 18.17 -28.31 12.98
C GLN A 6 18.38 -28.33 11.45
N ARG A 7 18.68 -29.49 10.85
CA ARG A 7 18.84 -29.61 9.38
C ARG A 7 17.57 -29.23 8.62
N LEU A 8 16.41 -29.71 9.07
CA LEU A 8 15.14 -29.39 8.44
C LEU A 8 14.83 -27.89 8.53
N TRP A 9 15.05 -27.26 9.68
CA TRP A 9 14.87 -25.82 9.82
C TRP A 9 15.89 -25.01 9.01
N GLN A 10 17.15 -25.43 8.94
CA GLN A 10 18.16 -24.80 8.08
C GLN A 10 17.75 -24.80 6.61
N GLN A 11 17.15 -25.88 6.12
CA GLN A 11 16.61 -25.93 4.77
C GLN A 11 15.44 -24.97 4.57
N ILE A 12 14.44 -25.01 5.46
CA ILE A 12 13.28 -24.10 5.40
C ILE A 12 13.74 -22.65 5.43
N SER A 13 14.61 -22.30 6.39
CA SER A 13 15.12 -20.93 6.58
C SER A 13 16.01 -20.48 5.42
N SER A 14 16.80 -21.35 4.80
CA SER A 14 17.61 -21.00 3.63
C SER A 14 16.77 -20.56 2.42
N CYS A 15 15.52 -21.02 2.36
CA CYS A 15 14.53 -20.64 1.33
C CYS A 15 13.63 -19.49 1.78
N TRP A 16 13.78 -19.00 3.00
CA TRP A 16 12.95 -17.94 3.56
C TRP A 16 13.49 -16.56 3.16
N SER A 17 12.92 -15.96 2.12
CA SER A 17 13.41 -14.67 1.60
C SER A 17 13.33 -13.53 2.62
N HIS A 18 12.41 -13.60 3.59
CA HIS A 18 12.25 -12.59 4.63
C HIS A 18 13.11 -12.85 5.87
N GLN A 19 13.94 -13.91 5.92
CA GLN A 19 14.72 -14.29 7.10
C GLN A 19 15.58 -13.14 7.66
N ASN A 20 16.11 -12.28 6.78
CA ASN A 20 17.00 -11.18 7.14
C ASN A 20 16.27 -9.83 7.37
N LEU A 21 14.94 -9.78 7.23
CA LEU A 21 14.19 -8.55 7.51
C LEU A 21 14.10 -8.30 9.03
N PRO A 22 13.83 -7.06 9.46
CA PRO A 22 13.55 -6.77 10.87
C PRO A 22 12.35 -7.56 11.41
N ASP A 23 12.31 -7.75 12.72
CA ASP A 23 11.14 -8.32 13.40
C ASP A 23 9.91 -7.44 13.13
N GLY A 24 8.75 -8.07 12.90
CA GLY A 24 7.53 -7.36 12.50
C GLY A 24 7.48 -6.99 11.00
N GLN A 25 8.42 -7.48 10.19
CA GLN A 25 8.36 -7.38 8.72
C GLN A 25 8.49 -8.75 8.04
N ARG A 26 8.54 -9.82 8.84
CA ARG A 26 8.74 -11.17 8.34
C ARG A 26 7.42 -11.89 8.14
N PHE A 27 7.31 -12.56 6.99
CA PHE A 27 6.17 -13.40 6.62
C PHE A 27 6.64 -14.81 6.32
N LEU A 28 6.08 -15.83 6.99
CA LEU A 28 6.42 -17.22 6.73
C LEU A 28 6.02 -17.69 5.33
N GLY A 29 4.93 -17.17 4.77
CA GLY A 29 4.48 -17.53 3.43
C GLY A 29 5.48 -17.22 2.32
N SER A 30 6.52 -16.41 2.61
CA SER A 30 7.62 -16.15 1.67
C SER A 30 8.55 -17.36 1.46
N VAL A 31 8.44 -18.39 2.29
CA VAL A 31 8.96 -19.75 2.00
C VAL A 31 8.00 -20.40 0.98
N ARG A 32 8.27 -20.21 -0.31
CA ARG A 32 7.42 -20.74 -1.38
C ARG A 32 7.57 -22.26 -1.48
N ILE A 33 6.57 -23.00 -1.01
CA ILE A 33 6.45 -24.44 -1.24
C ILE A 33 5.14 -24.75 -1.95
N ASN A 34 5.09 -25.86 -2.69
CA ASN A 34 3.87 -26.33 -3.36
C ASN A 34 2.98 -27.12 -2.36
N GLN A 35 1.78 -27.49 -2.81
CA GLN A 35 0.84 -28.25 -1.99
C GLN A 35 1.34 -29.67 -1.65
N GLU A 36 2.01 -30.34 -2.59
CA GLU A 36 2.54 -31.70 -2.39
C GLU A 36 3.59 -31.75 -1.28
N ASP A 37 4.50 -30.79 -1.26
CA ASP A 37 5.56 -30.67 -0.27
C ASP A 37 5.00 -30.19 1.07
N THR A 38 3.93 -29.40 1.05
CA THR A 38 3.13 -29.10 2.25
C THR A 38 2.54 -30.37 2.85
N ASP A 39 1.91 -31.22 2.03
CA ASP A 39 1.35 -32.49 2.47
C ASP A 39 2.43 -33.37 3.12
N LYS A 40 3.64 -33.40 2.56
CA LYS A 40 4.78 -34.13 3.16
C LYS A 40 5.21 -33.52 4.50
N VAL A 41 5.30 -32.19 4.62
CA VAL A 41 5.61 -31.50 5.90
C VAL A 41 4.57 -31.85 6.96
N LEU A 42 3.29 -31.71 6.63
CA LEU A 42 2.18 -32.06 7.52
C LEU A 42 2.22 -33.54 7.90
N SER A 43 2.50 -34.44 6.96
CA SER A 43 2.63 -35.88 7.23
C SER A 43 3.74 -36.16 8.25
N VAL A 44 4.92 -35.55 8.08
CA VAL A 44 6.05 -35.71 9.01
C VAL A 44 5.73 -35.15 10.39
N VAL A 45 5.12 -33.96 10.45
CA VAL A 45 4.68 -33.34 11.70
C VAL A 45 3.66 -34.23 12.41
N GLY A 46 2.64 -34.69 11.70
CA GLY A 46 1.59 -35.58 12.23
C GLY A 46 2.16 -36.88 12.77
N TYR A 47 3.07 -37.52 12.02
CA TYR A 47 3.75 -38.73 12.47
C TYR A 47 4.50 -38.53 13.79
N ASN A 48 5.27 -37.45 13.90
CA ASN A 48 6.05 -37.15 15.09
C ASN A 48 5.17 -36.81 16.30
N LEU A 49 4.05 -36.10 16.09
CA LEU A 49 3.09 -35.82 17.15
C LEU A 49 2.35 -37.08 17.60
N ARG A 50 1.95 -37.97 16.69
CA ARG A 50 1.32 -39.26 17.02
C ARG A 50 2.20 -40.15 17.89
N ARG A 51 3.52 -40.12 17.69
CA ARG A 51 4.49 -40.86 18.51
C ARG A 51 4.58 -40.41 19.97
N ILE A 52 4.09 -39.22 20.30
CA ILE A 52 3.93 -38.76 21.70
C ILE A 52 2.71 -39.45 22.36
N GLY A 53 1.76 -39.93 21.55
CA GLY A 53 0.53 -40.60 21.95
C GLY A 53 -0.68 -39.66 21.82
N SER A 54 -1.63 -40.01 20.95
CA SER A 54 -2.73 -39.17 20.46
C SER A 54 -3.66 -38.58 21.53
N GLY A 55 -3.69 -39.13 22.75
CA GLY A 55 -4.47 -38.59 23.88
C GLY A 55 -3.64 -37.81 24.92
N SER A 56 -2.35 -37.61 24.66
CA SER A 56 -1.41 -37.11 25.67
C SER A 56 -0.49 -36.00 25.19
N ILE A 57 -0.62 -35.58 23.92
CA ILE A 57 0.11 -34.46 23.35
C ILE A 57 -0.17 -33.22 24.21
N SER A 58 0.88 -32.72 24.86
CA SER A 58 0.89 -31.45 25.61
C SER A 58 2.15 -30.68 25.26
N TYR A 59 2.15 -29.37 25.51
CA TYR A 59 3.33 -28.53 25.32
C TYR A 59 4.57 -29.13 26.01
N GLU A 60 4.42 -29.58 27.26
CA GLU A 60 5.50 -30.16 28.07
C GLU A 60 6.03 -31.45 27.42
N ARG A 61 5.14 -32.35 26.98
CA ARG A 61 5.54 -33.60 26.34
C ARG A 61 6.20 -33.39 24.98
N ILE A 62 5.78 -32.39 24.22
CA ILE A 62 6.43 -32.02 22.96
C ILE A 62 7.83 -31.48 23.27
N HIS A 63 7.98 -30.62 24.27
CA HIS A 63 9.27 -30.08 24.69
C HIS A 63 10.21 -31.17 25.23
N GLU A 64 9.70 -32.14 26.01
CA GLU A 64 10.47 -33.30 26.49
C GLU A 64 10.93 -34.21 25.35
N ARG A 65 10.11 -34.38 24.31
CA ARG A 65 10.43 -35.18 23.13
C ARG A 65 11.47 -34.52 22.23
N PHE A 66 11.49 -33.18 22.20
CA PHE A 66 12.41 -32.38 21.39
C PHE A 66 13.21 -31.37 22.25
N PRO A 67 14.09 -31.86 23.15
CA PRO A 67 14.88 -31.00 24.02
C PRO A 67 16.02 -30.38 23.20
N GLU A 68 15.77 -29.23 22.59
CA GLU A 68 16.72 -28.51 21.74
C GLU A 68 16.78 -27.02 22.13
N PRO A 69 17.97 -26.47 22.43
CA PRO A 69 18.13 -25.06 22.83
C PRO A 69 17.63 -24.06 21.78
N GLU A 70 17.84 -24.35 20.49
CA GLU A 70 17.44 -23.49 19.38
C GLU A 70 15.93 -23.55 19.06
N ARG A 71 15.22 -24.48 19.71
CA ARG A 71 13.77 -24.73 19.57
C ARG A 71 13.30 -24.81 18.11
N ASN A 72 14.08 -25.48 17.25
CA ASN A 72 13.77 -25.57 15.82
C ASN A 72 12.45 -26.31 15.55
N TRP A 73 12.04 -27.21 16.45
CA TRP A 73 10.73 -27.86 16.41
C TRP A 73 9.54 -26.87 16.51
N LEU A 74 9.65 -25.79 17.31
CA LEU A 74 8.61 -24.74 17.39
C LEU A 74 8.47 -24.02 16.04
N LYS A 75 9.61 -23.70 15.42
CA LYS A 75 9.66 -23.02 14.13
C LYS A 75 9.06 -23.87 13.02
N ILE A 76 9.40 -25.16 12.98
CA ILE A 76 8.86 -26.15 12.03
C ILE A 76 7.35 -26.35 12.21
N LEU A 77 6.85 -26.48 13.45
CA LEU A 77 5.42 -26.61 13.72
C LEU A 77 4.65 -25.34 13.33
N THR A 78 5.21 -24.16 13.63
CA THR A 78 4.61 -22.87 13.26
C THR A 78 4.57 -22.70 11.73
N PHE A 79 5.63 -23.12 11.04
CA PHE A 79 5.66 -23.19 9.59
C PHE A 79 4.57 -24.12 9.04
N ALA A 80 4.49 -25.37 9.52
CA ALA A 80 3.48 -26.32 9.08
C ALA A 80 2.03 -25.82 9.29
N LEU A 81 1.78 -25.12 10.40
CA LEU A 81 0.49 -24.49 10.68
C LEU A 81 0.18 -23.33 9.73
N SER A 82 1.17 -22.54 9.36
CA SER A 82 1.02 -21.48 8.35
C SER A 82 0.70 -22.08 6.98
N GLU A 83 1.36 -23.17 6.61
CA GLU A 83 1.13 -23.87 5.35
C GLU A 83 -0.24 -24.54 5.29
N TYR A 84 -0.68 -25.13 6.42
CA TYR A 84 -2.05 -25.60 6.56
C TYR A 84 -3.07 -24.47 6.36
N ALA A 85 -2.82 -23.32 6.99
CA ALA A 85 -3.67 -22.15 6.89
C ALA A 85 -3.75 -21.57 5.47
N TYR A 86 -2.74 -21.81 4.62
CA TYR A 86 -2.78 -21.40 3.23
C TYR A 86 -3.56 -22.37 2.34
N TYR A 87 -3.25 -23.67 2.41
CA TYR A 87 -3.76 -24.68 1.47
C TYR A 87 -5.11 -25.29 1.86
N TYR A 88 -5.33 -25.50 3.17
CA TYR A 88 -6.42 -26.37 3.64
C TYR A 88 -7.44 -25.64 4.50
N SER A 89 -7.07 -24.53 5.15
CA SER A 89 -8.04 -23.83 5.98
C SER A 89 -9.06 -23.07 5.13
N GLY A 90 -10.28 -23.60 5.12
CA GLY A 90 -11.51 -22.88 4.84
C GLY A 90 -12.58 -23.49 5.73
N PHE A 91 -13.33 -22.68 6.48
CA PHE A 91 -14.40 -23.22 7.32
C PHE A 91 -15.58 -22.26 7.44
N GLU A 92 -16.73 -22.73 6.96
CA GLU A 92 -18.04 -22.38 7.51
C GLU A 92 -18.55 -23.56 8.33
N THR A 93 -18.63 -23.40 9.65
CA THR A 93 -19.51 -24.20 10.51
C THR A 93 -20.14 -23.29 11.56
N ASP A 94 -21.35 -23.63 11.98
CA ASP A 94 -22.16 -22.88 12.97
C ASP A 94 -21.48 -22.69 14.34
N SER A 95 -20.43 -23.47 14.62
CA SER A 95 -19.67 -23.50 15.87
C SER A 95 -18.37 -22.67 15.86
N GLY A 96 -18.33 -21.56 15.12
CA GLY A 96 -17.22 -20.60 15.18
C GLY A 96 -15.93 -21.03 14.49
N ILE A 97 -15.26 -20.05 13.88
CA ILE A 97 -14.08 -20.23 13.00
C ILE A 97 -12.89 -20.88 13.70
N GLU A 98 -12.71 -20.62 14.99
CA GLU A 98 -11.53 -21.07 15.74
C GLU A 98 -11.56 -22.57 16.04
N ARG A 99 -12.71 -23.12 16.41
CA ARG A 99 -12.86 -24.56 16.66
C ARG A 99 -12.70 -25.35 15.37
N GLY A 100 -13.27 -24.88 14.26
CA GLY A 100 -13.15 -25.53 12.95
C GLY A 100 -11.70 -25.62 12.45
N PHE A 101 -10.91 -24.55 12.62
CA PHE A 101 -9.50 -24.54 12.21
C PHE A 101 -8.65 -25.59 12.95
N TRP A 102 -8.68 -25.58 14.29
CA TRP A 102 -7.85 -26.49 15.08
C TRP A 102 -8.30 -27.95 14.96
N HIS A 103 -9.61 -28.16 14.84
CA HIS A 103 -10.17 -29.48 14.57
C HIS A 103 -9.70 -30.00 13.21
N GLY A 104 -9.87 -29.23 12.14
CA GLY A 104 -9.43 -29.61 10.80
C GLY A 104 -7.92 -29.81 10.70
N PHE A 105 -7.11 -29.04 11.43
CA PHE A 105 -5.67 -29.28 11.51
C PHE A 105 -5.36 -30.62 12.17
N CYS A 106 -6.01 -30.93 13.30
CA CYS A 106 -5.85 -32.22 13.97
C CYS A 106 -6.28 -33.38 13.05
N GLU A 107 -7.42 -33.26 12.35
CA GLU A 107 -7.88 -34.27 11.39
C GLU A 107 -6.87 -34.48 10.26
N LYS A 108 -6.32 -33.40 9.69
CA LYS A 108 -5.29 -33.45 8.65
C LYS A 108 -4.02 -34.15 9.12
N LEU A 109 -3.72 -34.09 10.42
CA LEU A 109 -2.61 -34.79 11.06
C LEU A 109 -3.00 -36.16 11.65
N GLU A 110 -4.21 -36.66 11.41
CA GLU A 110 -4.75 -37.90 11.99
C GLU A 110 -4.62 -37.93 13.53
N LEU A 111 -4.82 -36.79 14.17
CA LEU A 111 -4.84 -36.61 15.61
C LEU A 111 -6.28 -36.50 16.11
N HIS A 112 -6.55 -37.08 17.28
CA HIS A 112 -7.84 -36.87 17.93
C HIS A 112 -7.87 -35.47 18.55
N HIS A 113 -8.73 -34.58 18.02
CA HIS A 113 -8.86 -33.22 18.53
C HIS A 113 -9.36 -33.23 19.99
N THR A 114 -8.66 -32.48 20.86
CA THR A 114 -9.05 -32.24 22.25
C THR A 114 -8.66 -30.82 22.64
N ASP A 115 -9.36 -30.22 23.61
CA ASP A 115 -9.02 -28.88 24.13
C ASP A 115 -7.57 -28.78 24.62
N LYS A 116 -7.03 -29.88 25.16
CA LYS A 116 -5.64 -29.95 25.64
C LYS A 116 -4.63 -29.82 24.50
N ILE A 117 -4.89 -30.51 23.38
CA ILE A 117 -4.05 -30.46 22.18
C ILE A 117 -4.14 -29.06 21.55
N GLU A 118 -5.34 -28.54 21.41
CA GLU A 118 -5.57 -27.20 20.89
C GLU A 118 -4.83 -26.12 21.69
N ASN A 119 -4.95 -26.13 23.02
CA ASN A 119 -4.24 -25.20 23.90
C ASN A 119 -2.71 -25.33 23.77
N SER A 120 -2.21 -26.54 23.57
CA SER A 120 -0.78 -26.78 23.34
C SER A 120 -0.32 -26.22 22.00
N LEU A 121 -1.08 -26.43 20.93
CA LEU A 121 -0.78 -25.89 19.59
C LEU A 121 -0.84 -24.36 19.58
N ARG A 122 -1.82 -23.74 20.25
CA ARG A 122 -1.90 -22.29 20.42
C ARG A 122 -0.65 -21.72 21.10
N ARG A 123 -0.20 -22.34 22.18
CA ARG A 123 1.01 -21.93 22.89
C ARG A 123 2.26 -22.05 22.02
N ILE A 124 2.39 -23.17 21.29
CA ILE A 124 3.50 -23.41 20.35
C ILE A 124 3.57 -22.33 19.27
N VAL A 125 2.43 -22.01 18.68
CA VAL A 125 2.34 -21.01 17.61
C VAL A 125 2.60 -19.61 18.14
N GLY A 126 2.11 -19.28 19.34
CA GLY A 126 2.42 -18.01 20.00
C GLY A 126 3.92 -17.80 20.22
N GLU A 127 4.59 -18.79 20.81
CA GLU A 127 6.05 -18.75 20.99
C GLU A 127 6.79 -18.75 19.64
N GLY A 128 6.27 -19.49 18.66
CA GLY A 128 6.81 -19.53 17.31
C GLY A 128 6.78 -18.18 16.60
N PHE A 129 5.68 -17.42 16.72
CA PHE A 129 5.57 -16.08 16.15
C PHE A 129 6.61 -15.12 16.70
N GLU A 130 6.84 -15.16 18.01
CA GLU A 130 7.85 -14.33 18.68
C GLU A 130 9.26 -14.76 18.29
N LEU A 131 9.56 -16.05 18.33
CA LEU A 131 10.88 -16.60 17.95
C LEU A 131 11.27 -16.30 16.50
N LEU A 132 10.29 -16.22 15.62
CA LEU A 132 10.50 -15.97 14.20
C LEU A 132 10.42 -14.47 13.86
N GLY A 133 9.99 -13.61 14.77
CA GLY A 133 9.83 -12.16 14.54
C GLY A 133 8.76 -11.86 13.47
N LEU A 134 7.68 -12.64 13.44
CA LEU A 134 6.63 -12.52 12.42
C LEU A 134 5.71 -11.33 12.67
N VAL A 135 5.10 -10.83 11.59
CA VAL A 135 3.96 -9.93 11.67
C VAL A 135 2.79 -10.62 12.39
N GLN A 136 2.16 -9.98 13.37
CA GLN A 136 1.09 -10.59 14.16
C GLN A 136 -0.24 -9.85 14.03
N ALA A 137 -1.34 -10.61 13.94
CA ALA A 137 -2.69 -10.07 14.01
C ALA A 137 -2.95 -9.51 15.42
N LYS A 138 -3.45 -8.28 15.51
CA LYS A 138 -3.86 -7.68 16.79
C LYS A 138 -5.36 -7.85 17.09
N ARG A 139 -6.17 -8.27 16.11
CA ARG A 139 -7.62 -8.50 16.20
C ARG A 139 -8.05 -9.91 15.77
N GLY A 140 -9.22 -10.34 16.26
CA GLY A 140 -9.82 -11.64 15.98
C GLY A 140 -9.18 -12.77 16.78
N TYR A 141 -9.26 -13.99 16.24
CA TYR A 141 -8.63 -15.17 16.83
C TYR A 141 -7.11 -15.10 16.63
N ARG A 142 -6.39 -14.36 17.50
CA ARG A 142 -4.97 -13.95 17.38
C ARG A 142 -4.09 -14.97 16.65
N TYR A 143 -4.14 -16.23 17.06
CA TYR A 143 -3.35 -17.31 16.46
C TYR A 143 -3.74 -17.61 15.01
N VAL A 144 -5.01 -17.91 14.76
CA VAL A 144 -5.53 -18.26 13.43
C VAL A 144 -5.45 -17.06 12.48
N SER A 145 -5.85 -15.87 12.94
CA SER A 145 -5.72 -14.63 12.18
C SER A 145 -4.27 -14.37 11.78
N THR A 146 -3.31 -14.57 12.69
CA THR A 146 -1.88 -14.39 12.36
C THR A 146 -1.42 -15.42 11.33
N LEU A 147 -1.80 -16.70 11.45
CA LEU A 147 -1.45 -17.74 10.46
C LEU A 147 -2.00 -17.42 9.05
N TRP A 148 -3.19 -16.85 8.98
CA TRP A 148 -3.75 -16.36 7.71
C TRP A 148 -2.98 -15.16 7.17
N LEU A 149 -2.64 -14.18 8.02
CA LEU A 149 -1.80 -13.04 7.63
C LEU A 149 -0.43 -13.50 7.09
N GLN A 150 0.18 -14.53 7.69
CA GLN A 150 1.46 -15.08 7.22
C GLN A 150 1.42 -15.58 5.78
N SER A 151 0.22 -15.89 5.29
CA SER A 151 -0.02 -16.48 3.97
C SER A 151 -0.46 -15.44 2.93
N GLY A 152 -0.71 -14.19 3.33
CA GLY A 152 -1.26 -13.12 2.50
C GLY A 152 -2.75 -13.31 2.22
N ILE A 153 -3.13 -14.35 1.48
CA ILE A 153 -4.52 -14.73 1.19
C ILE A 153 -4.60 -16.27 1.14
N PRO A 154 -5.49 -16.93 1.89
CA PRO A 154 -5.68 -18.37 1.76
C PRO A 154 -6.04 -18.78 0.32
N GLN A 155 -5.50 -19.89 -0.18
CA GLN A 155 -5.68 -20.31 -1.57
C GLN A 155 -7.17 -20.51 -1.92
N GLN A 156 -7.96 -21.04 -0.98
CA GLN A 156 -9.40 -21.27 -1.16
C GLN A 156 -10.22 -19.97 -1.28
N ASN A 157 -9.67 -18.86 -0.79
CA ASN A 157 -10.31 -17.54 -0.80
C ASN A 157 -9.78 -16.63 -1.90
N ILE A 158 -8.83 -17.10 -2.73
CA ILE A 158 -8.21 -16.29 -3.78
C ILE A 158 -9.22 -15.76 -4.78
N SER A 159 -10.26 -16.55 -5.12
CA SER A 159 -11.32 -16.15 -6.04
C SER A 159 -12.19 -15.04 -5.45
N HIS A 160 -12.63 -15.17 -4.19
CA HIS A 160 -13.39 -14.14 -3.49
C HIS A 160 -12.57 -12.85 -3.34
N PHE A 161 -11.30 -12.95 -2.95
CA PHE A 161 -10.43 -11.78 -2.87
C PHE A 161 -10.20 -11.14 -4.23
N SER A 162 -9.97 -11.93 -5.28
CA SER A 162 -9.85 -11.45 -6.65
C SER A 162 -11.10 -10.70 -7.11
N SER A 163 -12.29 -11.25 -6.86
CA SER A 163 -13.55 -10.58 -7.17
C SER A 163 -13.71 -9.29 -6.37
N LEU A 164 -13.41 -9.31 -5.06
CA LEU A 164 -13.44 -8.13 -4.21
C LEU A 164 -12.55 -7.02 -4.76
N VAL A 165 -11.28 -7.34 -5.07
CA VAL A 165 -10.32 -6.37 -5.59
C VAL A 165 -10.73 -5.86 -6.96
N GLN A 166 -11.27 -6.71 -7.84
CA GLN A 166 -11.77 -6.28 -9.15
C GLN A 166 -12.93 -5.30 -8.99
N GLU A 167 -13.92 -5.62 -8.17
CA GLU A 167 -15.06 -4.73 -7.89
C GLU A 167 -14.60 -3.43 -7.25
N PHE A 168 -13.65 -3.49 -6.31
CA PHE A 168 -13.07 -2.34 -5.65
C PHE A 168 -12.30 -1.47 -6.67
N SER A 169 -11.48 -2.07 -7.52
CA SER A 169 -10.74 -1.35 -8.57
C SER A 169 -11.64 -0.77 -9.65
N ASN A 170 -12.77 -1.42 -9.96
CA ASN A 170 -13.77 -0.87 -10.88
C ASN A 170 -14.48 0.34 -10.26
N GLU A 171 -14.68 0.33 -8.94
CA GLU A 171 -15.33 1.43 -8.22
C GLU A 171 -14.39 2.63 -8.04
N TYR A 172 -13.15 2.41 -7.61
CA TYR A 172 -12.20 3.47 -7.23
C TYR A 172 -11.11 3.77 -8.27
N GLY A 173 -10.75 2.80 -9.11
CA GLY A 173 -9.64 2.90 -10.07
C GLY A 173 -8.28 2.58 -9.46
N TRP A 174 -7.40 1.96 -10.26
CA TRP A 174 -6.06 1.53 -9.78
C TRP A 174 -5.18 2.68 -9.34
N TRP A 175 -5.21 3.80 -10.06
CA TRP A 175 -4.43 4.98 -9.72
C TRP A 175 -4.80 5.53 -8.33
N GLU A 176 -6.09 5.61 -8.02
CA GLU A 176 -6.57 6.09 -6.73
C GLU A 176 -6.13 5.17 -5.59
N ILE A 177 -6.28 3.85 -5.77
CA ILE A 177 -5.90 2.86 -4.76
C ILE A 177 -4.38 2.88 -4.52
N ALA A 178 -3.56 3.04 -5.57
CA ALA A 178 -2.09 3.06 -5.45
C ALA A 178 -1.58 4.23 -4.60
N HIS A 179 -2.25 5.37 -4.64
CA HIS A 179 -1.84 6.60 -3.95
C HIS A 179 -2.61 6.84 -2.63
N THR A 180 -3.42 5.88 -2.21
CA THR A 180 -4.16 5.90 -0.93
C THR A 180 -3.31 5.25 0.17
N CYS A 181 -3.38 5.76 1.40
CA CYS A 181 -2.67 5.21 2.56
C CYS A 181 -3.31 3.90 3.01
N TYR A 182 -2.47 2.98 3.46
CA TYR A 182 -2.85 1.60 3.70
C TYR A 182 -3.89 1.45 4.83
N GLU A 183 -3.93 2.32 5.82
CA GLU A 183 -4.96 2.30 6.88
C GLU A 183 -6.37 2.49 6.30
N ASP A 184 -6.58 3.52 5.48
CA ASP A 184 -7.90 3.80 4.91
C ASP A 184 -8.28 2.76 3.87
N ILE A 185 -7.30 2.25 3.10
CA ILE A 185 -7.54 1.11 2.20
C ILE A 185 -8.04 -0.09 3.00
N SER A 186 -7.42 -0.39 4.14
CA SER A 186 -7.83 -1.51 5.00
C SER A 186 -9.25 -1.32 5.54
N GLU A 187 -9.57 -0.13 6.05
CA GLU A 187 -10.90 0.17 6.61
C GLU A 187 -11.99 0.11 5.53
N GLU A 188 -11.77 0.71 4.37
CA GLU A 188 -12.78 0.74 3.32
C GLU A 188 -12.93 -0.59 2.59
N LEU A 189 -11.82 -1.33 2.38
CA LEU A 189 -11.90 -2.67 1.80
C LEU A 189 -12.74 -3.59 2.71
N LEU A 190 -12.61 -3.45 4.03
CA LEU A 190 -13.46 -4.13 5.01
C LEU A 190 -14.92 -3.68 4.86
N ASN A 191 -15.20 -2.38 4.89
CA ASN A 191 -16.56 -1.83 4.77
C ASN A 191 -17.24 -2.31 3.47
N PHE A 192 -16.50 -2.27 2.36
CA PHE A 192 -16.95 -2.68 1.04
C PHE A 192 -17.31 -4.17 1.02
N CYS A 193 -16.45 -5.01 1.60
CA CYS A 193 -16.71 -6.45 1.71
C CYS A 193 -17.92 -6.74 2.61
N GLU A 194 -18.06 -6.06 3.76
CA GLU A 194 -19.21 -6.23 4.65
C GLU A 194 -20.53 -5.71 4.06
N LEU A 195 -20.46 -4.74 3.16
CA LEU A 195 -21.64 -4.18 2.52
C LEU A 195 -22.12 -5.05 1.35
N LYS A 196 -21.20 -5.54 0.51
CA LYS A 196 -21.53 -6.27 -0.72
C LYS A 196 -21.52 -7.79 -0.59
N HIS A 197 -20.70 -8.34 0.30
CA HIS A 197 -20.39 -9.79 0.37
C HIS A 197 -20.39 -10.31 1.82
N ARG A 198 -21.52 -10.17 2.51
CA ARG A 198 -21.67 -10.53 3.94
C ARG A 198 -21.42 -12.01 4.25
N GLU A 199 -21.64 -12.85 3.24
CA GLU A 199 -21.41 -14.29 3.27
C GLU A 199 -19.93 -14.66 3.20
N TRP A 200 -19.03 -13.76 2.77
CA TRP A 200 -17.59 -14.02 2.72
C TRP A 200 -16.92 -13.87 4.10
N ARG A 201 -17.45 -14.58 5.10
CA ARG A 201 -17.07 -14.45 6.53
C ARG A 201 -15.57 -14.65 6.75
N THR A 202 -14.94 -15.61 6.09
CA THR A 202 -13.49 -15.86 6.20
C THR A 202 -12.68 -14.65 5.75
N LEU A 203 -13.06 -14.05 4.61
CA LEU A 203 -12.38 -12.88 4.07
C LEU A 203 -12.64 -11.64 4.96
N ILE A 204 -13.87 -11.45 5.43
CA ILE A 204 -14.21 -10.37 6.36
C ILE A 204 -13.36 -10.45 7.63
N ASN A 205 -13.16 -11.65 8.19
CA ASN A 205 -12.34 -11.81 9.39
C ASN A 205 -10.86 -11.55 9.14
N PHE A 206 -10.35 -11.93 7.97
CA PHE A 206 -9.01 -11.54 7.53
C PHE A 206 -8.87 -10.01 7.43
N LEU A 207 -9.83 -9.32 6.80
CA LEU A 207 -9.82 -7.86 6.66
C LEU A 207 -9.91 -7.15 8.02
N LYS A 208 -10.77 -7.65 8.93
CA LYS A 208 -10.88 -7.14 10.32
C LYS A 208 -9.57 -7.22 11.11
N ALA A 209 -8.76 -8.24 10.85
CA ALA A 209 -7.47 -8.39 11.52
C ALA A 209 -6.45 -7.29 11.14
N SER A 210 -6.71 -6.56 10.04
CA SER A 210 -5.85 -5.51 9.49
C SER A 210 -6.31 -4.07 9.84
N CYS A 211 -7.40 -3.87 10.59
CA CYS A 211 -7.93 -2.52 10.90
C CYS A 211 -7.79 -2.13 12.39
N SER A 212 -7.29 -0.93 12.68
CA SER A 212 -7.10 -0.42 14.05
C SER A 212 -8.41 -0.11 14.80
N ASP A 213 -8.35 -0.05 16.14
CA ASP A 213 -9.45 0.42 17.00
C ASP A 213 -9.01 1.61 17.87
N GLN A 214 -9.95 2.49 18.23
CA GLN A 214 -9.69 3.76 18.91
C GLN A 214 -9.12 3.63 20.35
N GLU A 215 -9.03 2.44 20.94
CA GLU A 215 -8.67 2.28 22.36
C GLU A 215 -7.37 1.53 22.65
N GLN A 216 -6.76 0.76 21.73
CA GLN A 216 -5.46 0.11 21.98
C GLN A 216 -4.62 -0.12 20.69
N LYS A 217 -3.32 0.21 20.79
CA LYS A 217 -2.17 -0.03 19.89
C LYS A 217 -2.43 -0.33 18.40
N GLU A 218 -1.92 0.57 17.55
CA GLU A 218 -1.62 0.47 16.10
C GLU A 218 -1.67 -0.96 15.51
N ALA A 219 -2.75 -1.33 14.83
CA ALA A 219 -2.77 -2.56 14.01
C ALA A 219 -2.00 -2.31 12.71
N GLU A 220 -1.25 -3.31 12.21
CA GLU A 220 -0.61 -3.18 10.91
C GLU A 220 -1.65 -3.31 9.79
N PRO A 221 -1.75 -2.34 8.88
CA PRO A 221 -2.77 -2.27 7.83
C PRO A 221 -2.43 -3.17 6.63
N ILE A 222 -2.26 -4.46 6.89
CA ILE A 222 -1.72 -5.43 5.93
C ILE A 222 -2.62 -5.60 4.72
N SER A 223 -3.96 -5.66 4.91
CA SER A 223 -4.90 -5.74 3.78
C SER A 223 -4.80 -4.53 2.87
N GLY A 224 -4.59 -3.34 3.43
CA GLY A 224 -4.36 -2.12 2.67
C GLY A 224 -2.99 -2.06 2.01
N GLN A 225 -1.93 -2.49 2.69
CA GLN A 225 -0.59 -2.61 2.10
C GLN A 225 -0.58 -3.61 0.94
N LEU A 226 -1.30 -4.72 1.08
CA LEU A 226 -1.50 -5.72 0.03
C LEU A 226 -2.22 -5.12 -1.17
N LEU A 227 -3.39 -4.51 -0.96
CA LEU A 227 -4.18 -3.93 -2.04
C LEU A 227 -3.47 -2.73 -2.71
N GLN A 228 -2.82 -1.87 -1.94
CA GLN A 228 -2.02 -0.76 -2.47
C GLN A 228 -0.88 -1.28 -3.35
N GLY A 229 -0.15 -2.30 -2.90
CA GLY A 229 0.91 -2.90 -3.71
C GLY A 229 0.37 -3.54 -4.99
N ILE A 230 -0.79 -4.21 -4.94
CA ILE A 230 -1.47 -4.72 -6.14
C ILE A 230 -1.82 -3.57 -7.11
N ALA A 231 -2.31 -2.45 -6.58
CA ALA A 231 -2.67 -1.29 -7.38
C ALA A 231 -1.46 -0.59 -8.00
N ILE A 232 -0.35 -0.45 -7.28
CA ILE A 232 0.93 0.07 -7.82
C ILE A 232 1.38 -0.80 -9.00
N ILE A 233 1.31 -2.13 -8.85
CA ILE A 233 1.63 -3.06 -9.95
C ILE A 233 0.66 -2.88 -11.13
N ALA A 234 -0.64 -2.74 -10.87
CA ALA A 234 -1.65 -2.54 -11.91
C ALA A 234 -1.39 -1.26 -12.72
N VAL A 235 -1.14 -0.14 -12.04
CA VAL A 235 -0.81 1.16 -12.67
C VAL A 235 0.44 1.03 -13.53
N GLU A 236 1.45 0.32 -13.04
CA GLU A 236 2.69 0.16 -13.81
C GLU A 236 2.51 -0.71 -15.05
N LEU A 237 1.77 -1.81 -14.93
CA LEU A 237 1.44 -2.66 -16.08
C LEU A 237 0.63 -1.90 -17.13
N GLU A 238 -0.31 -1.05 -16.70
CA GLU A 238 -1.05 -0.14 -17.60
C GLU A 238 -0.10 0.86 -18.28
N ARG A 239 0.85 1.46 -17.55
CA ARG A 239 1.84 2.41 -18.09
C ARG A 239 2.75 1.77 -19.15
N GLN A 240 3.18 0.54 -18.91
CA GLN A 240 4.05 -0.23 -19.82
C GLN A 240 3.26 -0.89 -20.96
N GLY A 241 1.93 -0.79 -20.97
CA GLY A 241 1.06 -1.47 -21.94
C GLY A 241 1.23 -2.99 -21.92
N THR A 242 1.60 -3.57 -20.78
CA THR A 242 1.96 -4.99 -20.63
C THR A 242 0.90 -5.70 -19.80
N LEU A 243 0.44 -6.87 -20.24
CA LEU A 243 -0.52 -7.65 -19.44
C LEU A 243 0.20 -8.52 -18.40
N PRO A 244 -0.39 -8.72 -17.20
CA PRO A 244 0.20 -9.58 -16.16
C PRO A 244 0.54 -11.00 -16.65
N LYS A 245 -0.28 -11.53 -17.57
CA LYS A 245 -0.14 -12.87 -18.19
C LYS A 245 1.05 -12.99 -19.16
N GLU A 246 1.57 -11.87 -19.65
CA GLU A 246 2.68 -11.84 -20.61
C GLU A 246 4.03 -11.93 -19.91
N ILE A 247 4.08 -11.66 -18.61
CA ILE A 247 5.28 -11.77 -17.76
C ILE A 247 5.44 -13.24 -17.34
N LYS A 248 6.31 -13.97 -18.05
CA LYS A 248 6.43 -15.43 -17.90
C LYS A 248 7.55 -15.86 -16.97
N ASN A 249 8.58 -15.03 -16.77
CA ASN A 249 9.72 -15.39 -15.92
C ASN A 249 9.95 -14.39 -14.79
N ASP A 250 10.58 -14.86 -13.71
CA ASP A 250 10.82 -14.08 -12.50
C ASP A 250 11.74 -12.86 -12.75
N ASN A 251 12.64 -12.93 -13.73
CA ASN A 251 13.53 -11.81 -14.08
C ASN A 251 12.78 -10.65 -14.77
N GLU A 252 11.83 -10.96 -15.66
CA GLU A 252 10.93 -9.97 -16.27
C GLU A 252 10.04 -9.36 -15.22
N ARG A 253 9.54 -10.17 -14.28
CA ARG A 253 8.78 -9.66 -13.13
C ARG A 253 9.63 -8.71 -12.29
N GLU A 254 10.86 -9.09 -11.94
CA GLU A 254 11.77 -8.21 -11.19
C GLU A 254 12.14 -6.96 -11.98
N LYS A 255 12.21 -7.02 -13.31
CA LYS A 255 12.46 -5.85 -14.16
C LYS A 255 11.25 -4.89 -14.19
N VAL A 256 10.04 -5.43 -14.20
CA VAL A 256 8.79 -4.64 -14.18
C VAL A 256 8.49 -4.10 -12.78
N LEU A 257 8.88 -4.79 -11.71
CA LEU A 257 8.57 -4.42 -10.33
C LEU A 257 9.72 -3.74 -9.58
N GLY A 258 10.96 -3.87 -10.05
CA GLY A 258 12.18 -3.54 -9.32
C GLY A 258 12.42 -2.04 -9.06
N ASN A 259 11.60 -1.16 -9.63
CA ASN A 259 11.76 0.30 -9.53
C ASN A 259 10.66 0.98 -8.68
N TYR A 260 9.74 0.21 -8.06
CA TYR A 260 8.57 0.78 -7.37
C TYR A 260 8.64 0.66 -5.85
N TYR A 261 8.18 1.72 -5.17
CA TYR A 261 8.01 1.76 -3.73
C TYR A 261 6.81 0.91 -3.32
N LEU A 262 6.97 -0.41 -3.27
CA LEU A 262 5.99 -1.30 -2.66
C LEU A 262 5.99 -1.09 -1.14
N PRO A 263 4.83 -1.20 -0.46
CA PRO A 263 4.78 -1.14 1.00
C PRO A 263 5.74 -2.15 1.66
N ASN A 264 6.33 -1.78 2.80
CA ASN A 264 7.36 -2.61 3.47
C ASN A 264 6.91 -4.05 3.77
N ASN A 265 5.61 -4.24 4.04
CA ASN A 265 5.02 -5.53 4.36
C ASN A 265 4.18 -6.10 3.20
N PHE A 266 4.35 -5.57 1.98
CA PHE A 266 3.71 -6.11 0.79
C PHE A 266 4.25 -7.51 0.50
N PHE A 267 3.35 -8.49 0.45
CA PHE A 267 3.70 -9.86 0.20
C PHE A 267 2.66 -10.54 -0.69
N LEU A 268 3.12 -11.08 -1.83
CA LEU A 268 2.34 -11.96 -2.71
C LEU A 268 2.99 -13.33 -2.78
N ARG A 269 2.23 -14.34 -2.39
CA ARG A 269 2.72 -15.72 -2.31
C ARG A 269 2.90 -16.38 -3.67
N ASN A 270 1.98 -16.16 -4.62
CA ASN A 270 2.05 -16.68 -5.99
C ASN A 270 1.71 -15.57 -7.01
N TRP A 271 2.47 -15.49 -8.10
CA TRP A 271 2.18 -14.63 -9.24
C TRP A 271 0.90 -15.00 -9.97
N ASP A 272 0.55 -16.29 -10.02
CA ASP A 272 -0.72 -16.72 -10.62
C ASP A 272 -1.92 -16.11 -9.90
N SER A 273 -1.80 -15.93 -8.58
CA SER A 273 -2.81 -15.23 -7.78
C SER A 273 -2.92 -13.76 -8.15
N LEU A 274 -1.80 -13.09 -8.44
CA LEU A 274 -1.82 -11.72 -8.94
C LEU A 274 -2.40 -11.63 -10.35
N ILE A 275 -2.06 -12.57 -11.23
CA ILE A 275 -2.65 -12.67 -12.56
C ILE A 275 -4.17 -12.79 -12.44
N GLN A 276 -4.67 -13.65 -11.54
CA GLN A 276 -6.11 -13.77 -11.31
C GLN A 276 -6.73 -12.44 -10.84
N VAL A 277 -6.08 -11.75 -9.90
CA VAL A 277 -6.55 -10.46 -9.38
C VAL A 277 -6.56 -9.37 -10.47
N LEU A 278 -5.49 -9.26 -11.26
CA LEU A 278 -5.30 -8.19 -12.25
C LEU A 278 -5.92 -8.49 -13.62
N THR A 279 -6.32 -9.73 -13.89
CA THR A 279 -7.01 -10.08 -15.16
C THR A 279 -8.52 -10.01 -14.95
N PRO A 280 -9.22 -9.03 -15.55
CA PRO A 280 -10.67 -8.88 -15.35
C PRO A 280 -11.42 -10.13 -15.81
N ASN A 281 -12.35 -10.63 -14.98
CA ASN A 281 -13.26 -11.71 -15.38
C ASN A 281 -14.43 -11.21 -16.23
N GLN A 282 -14.67 -9.88 -16.28
CA GLN A 282 -15.74 -9.26 -17.05
C GLN A 282 -15.25 -7.97 -17.73
N SER A 283 -15.80 -7.68 -18.91
CA SER A 283 -15.55 -6.46 -19.66
C SER A 283 -15.91 -5.24 -18.81
N ARG A 284 -15.02 -4.22 -18.81
CA ARG A 284 -15.21 -2.92 -18.16
C ARG A 284 -16.63 -2.41 -18.43
N GLN A 285 -17.53 -2.50 -17.44
CA GLN A 285 -18.81 -1.80 -17.49
C GLN A 285 -18.57 -0.32 -17.18
N GLY A 286 -19.35 0.55 -17.82
CA GLY A 286 -19.12 1.99 -17.91
C GLY A 286 -18.77 2.68 -16.59
N SER A 287 -17.85 3.64 -16.70
CA SER A 287 -17.25 4.39 -15.60
C SER A 287 -18.28 5.22 -14.81
N SER A 288 -18.66 4.72 -13.65
CA SER A 288 -19.00 5.55 -12.49
C SER A 288 -17.79 5.48 -11.55
N ARG A 289 -16.77 6.33 -11.78
CA ARG A 289 -15.61 6.41 -10.89
C ARG A 289 -16.06 7.02 -9.56
N ARG A 290 -16.22 6.20 -8.52
CA ARG A 290 -16.37 6.68 -7.16
C ARG A 290 -14.97 6.95 -6.62
N ILE A 291 -14.70 8.17 -6.21
CA ILE A 291 -13.43 8.48 -5.53
C ILE A 291 -13.52 7.93 -4.11
N PHE A 292 -12.38 7.59 -3.50
CA PHE A 292 -12.34 7.21 -2.09
C PHE A 292 -12.84 8.38 -1.25
N SER A 293 -14.12 8.34 -0.88
CA SER A 293 -14.92 9.52 -0.56
C SER A 293 -14.68 10.06 0.85
N ARG A 294 -13.52 9.84 1.47
CA ARG A 294 -13.29 10.26 2.87
C ARG A 294 -12.05 11.09 3.08
N ARG A 295 -11.20 11.22 2.06
CA ARG A 295 -9.93 11.91 2.21
C ARG A 295 -10.02 13.37 1.86
N PRO A 296 -9.43 14.23 2.70
CA PRO A 296 -9.19 15.59 2.28
C PRO A 296 -8.20 15.58 1.12
N LYS A 297 -8.66 15.93 -0.09
CA LYS A 297 -7.75 16.08 -1.23
C LYS A 297 -6.86 17.30 -0.98
N PRO A 298 -5.56 17.24 -1.27
CA PRO A 298 -4.68 18.38 -1.06
C PRO A 298 -5.13 19.56 -1.93
N LEU A 299 -4.82 20.77 -1.46
CA LEU A 299 -4.94 21.96 -2.30
C LEU A 299 -4.02 21.81 -3.51
N SER A 300 -4.47 22.29 -4.65
CA SER A 300 -3.69 22.31 -5.88
C SER A 300 -3.65 23.73 -6.44
N LEU A 301 -2.58 24.04 -7.16
CA LEU A 301 -2.46 25.28 -7.90
C LEU A 301 -2.55 24.96 -9.38
N VAL A 302 -3.50 25.60 -10.06
CA VAL A 302 -3.74 25.40 -11.48
C VAL A 302 -3.84 26.74 -12.19
N LEU A 303 -3.63 26.71 -13.49
CA LEU A 303 -3.79 27.81 -14.41
C LEU A 303 -5.03 27.56 -15.25
N ASP A 304 -5.96 28.50 -15.25
CA ASP A 304 -7.13 28.43 -16.12
C ASP A 304 -6.75 28.69 -17.59
N ILE A 305 -6.36 27.63 -18.29
CA ILE A 305 -5.98 27.68 -19.70
C ILE A 305 -7.18 27.81 -20.65
N SER A 306 -8.42 27.73 -20.14
CA SER A 306 -9.63 27.68 -20.98
C SER A 306 -10.29 29.05 -21.17
N ASP A 307 -10.10 29.98 -20.22
CA ASP A 307 -10.78 31.28 -20.25
C ASP A 307 -9.82 32.44 -19.92
N SER A 308 -9.22 32.45 -18.73
CA SER A 308 -8.61 33.68 -18.16
C SER A 308 -7.09 33.69 -18.00
N PHE A 309 -6.42 32.53 -18.06
CA PHE A 309 -5.04 32.33 -17.60
C PHE A 309 -4.79 32.81 -16.17
N ASN A 310 -5.83 32.82 -15.34
CA ASN A 310 -5.69 33.13 -13.92
C ASN A 310 -5.02 31.98 -13.19
N ILE A 311 -4.15 32.33 -12.25
CA ILE A 311 -3.57 31.39 -11.30
C ILE A 311 -4.59 31.16 -10.20
N GLN A 312 -5.05 29.92 -10.07
CA GLN A 312 -6.16 29.53 -9.21
C GLN A 312 -5.70 28.52 -8.16
N LEU A 313 -6.10 28.79 -6.92
CA LEU A 313 -6.02 27.82 -5.84
C LEU A 313 -7.30 26.99 -5.87
N VAL A 314 -7.14 25.68 -6.05
CA VAL A 314 -8.26 24.75 -6.16
C VAL A 314 -8.24 23.80 -4.98
N LEU A 315 -9.36 23.80 -4.26
CA LEU A 315 -9.75 22.72 -3.37
C LEU A 315 -10.66 21.79 -4.16
N PRO A 316 -10.18 20.59 -4.54
CA PRO A 316 -11.00 19.67 -5.32
C PRO A 316 -12.22 19.19 -4.52
N GLU A 317 -13.27 18.76 -5.22
CA GLU A 317 -14.44 18.14 -4.60
C GLU A 317 -14.03 16.94 -3.72
N GLN A 318 -14.58 16.89 -2.52
CA GLN A 318 -14.21 15.91 -1.50
C GLN A 318 -15.38 15.66 -0.54
N ASN A 319 -15.45 14.44 -0.03
CA ASN A 319 -16.30 14.15 1.12
C ASN A 319 -15.42 13.79 2.31
N ILE A 320 -15.79 14.29 3.48
CA ILE A 320 -14.96 14.23 4.68
C ILE A 320 -15.83 13.78 5.85
N TRP A 321 -15.27 12.89 6.66
CA TRP A 321 -15.91 12.50 7.91
C TRP A 321 -14.88 12.09 8.94
N LYS A 322 -15.01 12.61 10.17
CA LYS A 322 -14.22 12.15 11.32
C LYS A 322 -15.14 11.60 12.40
N LYS A 323 -14.74 10.53 13.08
CA LYS A 323 -15.55 9.88 14.11
C LYS A 323 -15.90 10.84 15.26
N GLU A 324 -15.01 11.79 15.59
CA GLU A 324 -15.27 12.80 16.62
C GLU A 324 -16.42 13.76 16.26
N TRP A 325 -16.69 13.96 14.97
CA TRP A 325 -17.74 14.88 14.49
C TRP A 325 -19.16 14.38 14.75
N ARG A 326 -19.35 13.12 15.22
CA ARG A 326 -20.66 12.61 15.63
C ARG A 326 -21.35 13.51 16.65
N LYS A 327 -20.59 14.15 17.54
CA LYS A 327 -21.11 15.09 18.55
C LYS A 327 -21.41 16.48 17.99
N LEU A 328 -20.89 16.79 16.80
CA LEU A 328 -21.06 18.06 16.08
C LEU A 328 -22.13 17.97 14.98
N GLY A 329 -22.83 16.83 14.87
CA GLY A 329 -23.85 16.63 13.86
C GLY A 329 -24.97 17.68 13.94
N GLY A 330 -25.28 18.32 12.81
CA GLY A 330 -26.24 19.41 12.69
C GLY A 330 -25.67 20.80 12.97
N THR A 331 -24.40 20.91 13.37
CA THR A 331 -23.75 22.20 13.62
C THR A 331 -23.18 22.82 12.33
N PHE A 332 -23.05 24.14 12.33
CA PHE A 332 -22.50 24.92 11.23
C PHE A 332 -20.99 24.72 11.11
N CYS A 333 -20.49 24.73 9.88
CA CYS A 333 -19.07 24.72 9.55
C CYS A 333 -18.79 25.59 8.33
N GLN A 334 -17.54 26.05 8.18
CA GLN A 334 -17.14 26.94 7.11
C GLN A 334 -15.69 26.74 6.68
N ILE A 335 -15.40 27.14 5.44
CA ILE A 335 -14.05 27.38 4.92
C ILE A 335 -14.01 28.85 4.52
N PRO A 336 -13.56 29.75 5.43
CA PRO A 336 -13.58 31.19 5.20
C PRO A 336 -12.78 31.61 3.97
N GLU A 337 -11.67 30.93 3.68
CA GLU A 337 -10.76 31.24 2.57
C GLU A 337 -11.42 31.03 1.20
N ALA A 338 -12.44 30.17 1.14
CA ALA A 338 -13.20 29.83 -0.06
C ALA A 338 -14.61 30.43 -0.07
N ALA A 339 -14.94 31.25 0.94
CA ALA A 339 -16.30 31.72 1.22
C ALA A 339 -17.34 30.58 1.15
N TRP A 340 -16.98 29.41 1.68
CA TRP A 340 -17.87 28.24 1.71
C TRP A 340 -18.43 28.02 3.11
N GLU A 341 -19.72 27.71 3.16
CA GLU A 341 -20.46 27.42 4.37
C GLU A 341 -21.27 26.13 4.18
N GLY A 342 -21.42 25.38 5.26
CA GLY A 342 -22.18 24.15 5.27
C GLY A 342 -22.57 23.72 6.68
N SER A 343 -23.21 22.57 6.78
CA SER A 343 -23.55 21.97 8.06
C SER A 343 -23.01 20.56 8.13
N ILE A 344 -22.39 20.20 9.25
CA ILE A 344 -21.91 18.84 9.49
C ILE A 344 -23.14 17.94 9.55
N PRO A 345 -23.26 16.92 8.68
CA PRO A 345 -24.45 16.09 8.67
C PRO A 345 -24.53 15.25 9.95
N SER A 346 -25.73 15.09 10.50
CA SER A 346 -25.95 14.20 11.66
C SER A 346 -25.73 12.72 11.31
N LYS A 347 -25.83 12.37 10.01
CA LYS A 347 -25.54 11.06 9.43
C LYS A 347 -25.01 11.24 8.01
N GLY A 348 -23.92 10.55 7.67
CA GLY A 348 -23.29 10.64 6.34
C GLY A 348 -22.00 11.46 6.34
N GLU A 349 -21.49 11.77 5.16
CA GLU A 349 -20.21 12.48 4.96
C GLU A 349 -20.49 13.96 4.67
N LEU A 350 -19.61 14.86 5.15
CA LEU A 350 -19.67 16.27 4.79
C LEU A 350 -19.13 16.42 3.36
N MET A 351 -20.00 16.82 2.44
CA MET A 351 -19.64 17.07 1.05
C MET A 351 -19.19 18.51 0.88
N ILE A 352 -17.93 18.67 0.48
CA ILE A 352 -17.34 19.96 0.15
C ILE A 352 -17.19 19.99 -1.37
N PRO A 353 -18.01 20.79 -2.08
CA PRO A 353 -17.89 20.91 -3.53
C PRO A 353 -16.55 21.55 -3.88
N GLU A 354 -16.12 21.38 -5.13
CA GLU A 354 -14.92 22.06 -5.62
C GLU A 354 -15.00 23.57 -5.37
N LYS A 355 -13.87 24.12 -4.91
CA LYS A 355 -13.70 25.55 -4.70
C LYS A 355 -12.48 26.04 -5.42
N VAL A 356 -12.67 27.13 -6.14
CA VAL A 356 -11.66 27.78 -6.95
C VAL A 356 -11.57 29.22 -6.50
N VAL A 357 -10.37 29.67 -6.15
CA VAL A 357 -10.10 31.05 -5.76
C VAL A 357 -8.92 31.59 -6.56
N ASP A 358 -9.13 32.71 -7.24
CA ASP A 358 -8.05 33.39 -7.96
C ASP A 358 -7.01 33.94 -6.98
N ILE A 359 -5.75 33.60 -7.20
CA ILE A 359 -4.64 34.15 -6.42
C ILE A 359 -4.24 35.49 -7.00
N LYS A 360 -4.34 36.53 -6.16
CA LYS A 360 -3.93 37.91 -6.49
C LYS A 360 -2.62 38.33 -5.84
N LYS A 361 -2.21 37.63 -4.78
CA LYS A 361 -1.02 37.92 -3.97
C LYS A 361 -0.24 36.63 -3.68
N VAL A 362 1.08 36.77 -3.65
CA VAL A 362 2.00 35.69 -3.31
C VAL A 362 1.92 35.36 -1.82
N ALA A 363 2.05 34.08 -1.48
CA ALA A 363 2.28 33.60 -0.11
C ALA A 363 3.34 32.49 -0.14
N GLU A 364 4.05 32.28 0.96
CA GLU A 364 5.00 31.16 1.14
C GLU A 364 4.25 29.84 1.43
N CYS A 365 3.02 29.92 1.91
CA CYS A 365 2.13 28.78 2.08
C CYS A 365 0.68 29.26 2.01
N TRP A 366 -0.16 28.53 1.27
CA TRP A 366 -1.60 28.72 1.30
C TRP A 366 -2.21 27.67 2.23
N ILE A 367 -2.96 28.15 3.22
CA ILE A 367 -3.58 27.30 4.24
C ILE A 367 -5.08 27.56 4.18
N TRP A 368 -5.86 26.50 4.04
CA TRP A 368 -7.31 26.53 4.16
C TRP A 368 -7.75 25.71 5.35
N GLN A 369 -8.71 26.21 6.13
CA GLN A 369 -9.20 25.53 7.32
C GLN A 369 -10.70 25.32 7.25
N LEU A 370 -11.12 24.08 7.51
CA LEU A 370 -12.51 23.79 7.84
C LEU A 370 -12.69 24.06 9.33
N LEU A 371 -13.51 25.05 9.65
CA LEU A 371 -13.81 25.48 11.01
C LEU A 371 -15.22 25.05 11.41
N ASP A 372 -15.41 24.70 12.68
CA ASP A 372 -16.73 24.50 13.27
C ASP A 372 -17.36 25.83 13.73
N HIS A 373 -18.55 25.75 14.32
CA HIS A 373 -19.29 26.88 14.88
C HIS A 373 -18.58 27.61 16.04
N ASN A 374 -17.58 27.00 16.68
CA ASN A 374 -16.76 27.61 17.72
C ASN A 374 -15.40 28.11 17.20
N HIS A 375 -15.18 28.09 15.88
CA HIS A 375 -13.89 28.35 15.24
C HIS A 375 -12.80 27.34 15.59
N GLU A 376 -13.16 26.14 16.04
CA GLU A 376 -12.21 25.04 16.19
C GLU A 376 -11.89 24.44 14.81
N CYS A 377 -10.61 24.17 14.57
CA CYS A 377 -10.15 23.57 13.31
C CYS A 377 -10.53 22.09 13.26
N LEU A 378 -11.42 21.76 12.33
CA LEU A 378 -11.85 20.40 12.06
C LEU A 378 -10.94 19.71 11.04
N ASN A 379 -10.45 20.46 10.06
CA ASN A 379 -9.50 19.99 9.05
C ASN A 379 -8.68 21.14 8.48
N GLU A 380 -7.46 20.85 8.03
CA GLU A 380 -6.56 21.84 7.46
C GLU A 380 -5.94 21.29 6.17
N TRP A 381 -5.92 22.12 5.13
CA TRP A 381 -5.19 21.86 3.90
C TRP A 381 -4.07 22.86 3.73
N LYS A 382 -2.91 22.39 3.28
CA LYS A 382 -1.74 23.23 3.02
C LYS A 382 -1.23 22.99 1.61
N LEU A 383 -0.87 24.06 0.94
CA LEU A 383 -0.10 24.03 -0.30
C LEU A 383 1.14 24.91 -0.12
N GLU A 384 2.30 24.33 -0.43
CA GLU A 384 3.55 25.10 -0.46
C GLU A 384 3.41 26.24 -1.47
N GLY A 385 3.78 27.43 -1.04
CA GLY A 385 3.62 28.66 -1.79
C GLY A 385 4.74 28.89 -2.79
N ILE A 386 5.13 30.15 -2.90
CA ILE A 386 6.26 30.59 -3.70
C ILE A 386 7.42 30.91 -2.74
N ASP A 387 8.53 30.18 -2.87
CA ASP A 387 9.74 30.43 -2.08
C ASP A 387 10.31 31.81 -2.43
N SER A 388 10.67 32.59 -1.41
CA SER A 388 11.36 33.87 -1.60
C SER A 388 12.72 33.73 -2.27
N LYS A 389 13.36 32.56 -2.16
CA LYS A 389 14.62 32.23 -2.85
C LYS A 389 14.41 31.90 -4.32
N LEU A 390 13.27 31.31 -4.68
CA LEU A 390 12.89 31.00 -6.06
C LEU A 390 11.51 31.59 -6.38
N PRO A 391 11.41 32.93 -6.56
CA PRO A 391 10.14 33.61 -6.81
C PRO A 391 9.66 33.39 -8.25
N CYS A 392 9.29 32.17 -8.60
CA CYS A 392 8.68 31.80 -9.87
C CYS A 392 7.59 30.74 -9.69
N VAL A 393 6.67 30.65 -10.64
CA VAL A 393 5.72 29.55 -10.74
C VAL A 393 5.71 29.04 -12.16
N VAL A 394 5.71 27.72 -12.31
CA VAL A 394 5.73 27.06 -13.61
C VAL A 394 4.47 26.21 -13.73
N PHE A 395 3.79 26.32 -14.87
CA PHE A 395 2.62 25.50 -15.19
C PHE A 395 2.87 24.73 -16.47
N ASN A 396 2.29 23.54 -16.56
CA ASN A 396 2.17 22.85 -17.84
C ASN A 396 1.23 23.64 -18.76
N ALA A 397 1.68 24.01 -19.96
CA ALA A 397 0.88 24.83 -20.87
C ALA A 397 -0.39 24.13 -21.38
N PHE A 398 -0.44 22.80 -21.34
CA PHE A 398 -1.56 21.99 -21.85
C PHE A 398 -2.54 21.55 -20.77
N THR A 399 -2.06 21.23 -19.57
CA THR A 399 -2.95 20.79 -18.47
C THR A 399 -3.32 21.92 -17.53
N GLY A 400 -2.51 22.98 -17.49
CA GLY A 400 -2.64 24.05 -16.50
C GLY A 400 -2.14 23.66 -15.10
N ASP A 401 -1.63 22.44 -14.90
CA ASP A 401 -1.15 22.02 -13.57
C ASP A 401 0.17 22.70 -13.21
N ARG A 402 0.32 23.08 -11.94
CA ARG A 402 1.60 23.56 -11.40
C ARG A 402 2.65 22.46 -11.45
N LEU A 403 3.83 22.82 -11.96
CA LEU A 403 5.05 22.03 -11.89
C LEU A 403 5.86 22.49 -10.68
N ASN A 404 6.08 21.61 -9.71
CA ASN A 404 6.84 21.93 -8.50
C ASN A 404 8.34 21.83 -8.79
N LEU A 405 9.05 22.92 -8.55
CA LEU A 405 10.51 22.95 -8.51
C LEU A 405 10.94 22.77 -7.05
N GLU A 406 11.62 21.67 -6.74
CA GLU A 406 12.10 21.41 -5.38
C GLU A 406 13.24 22.39 -5.05
N SER A 407 13.32 22.84 -3.79
CA SER A 407 14.37 23.79 -3.34
C SER A 407 15.80 23.27 -3.50
N THR A 408 15.95 21.95 -3.69
CA THR A 408 17.23 21.25 -3.94
C THR A 408 17.42 20.81 -5.39
N ASP A 409 16.36 20.80 -6.22
CA ASP A 409 16.42 20.44 -7.65
C ASP A 409 15.49 21.35 -8.47
N PHE A 410 16.08 22.38 -9.08
CA PHE A 410 15.38 23.29 -9.99
C PHE A 410 15.27 22.68 -11.39
N THR A 411 14.60 21.53 -11.53
CA THR A 411 14.48 20.84 -12.82
C THR A 411 13.03 20.67 -13.27
N ILE A 412 12.70 21.18 -14.45
CA ILE A 412 11.45 20.92 -15.16
C ILE A 412 11.63 19.64 -15.98
N ARG A 413 10.71 18.68 -15.87
CA ARG A 413 10.81 17.37 -16.53
C ARG A 413 9.53 16.98 -17.23
N GLY A 414 9.65 16.25 -18.35
CA GLY A 414 8.53 15.54 -18.95
C GLY A 414 7.45 16.42 -19.59
N THR A 415 7.76 17.70 -19.86
CA THR A 415 6.89 18.60 -20.62
C THR A 415 7.69 19.38 -21.65
N GLN A 416 7.10 19.61 -22.82
CA GLN A 416 7.71 20.41 -23.90
C GLN A 416 7.29 21.88 -23.86
N GLU A 417 6.17 22.20 -23.22
CA GLU A 417 5.66 23.57 -23.17
C GLU A 417 5.21 23.93 -21.75
N ILE A 418 5.60 25.12 -21.31
CA ILE A 418 5.28 25.65 -19.99
C ILE A 418 4.78 27.08 -20.08
N ILE A 419 3.99 27.47 -19.09
CA ILE A 419 3.71 28.88 -18.81
C ILE A 419 4.49 29.25 -17.55
N PHE A 420 5.44 30.16 -17.71
CA PHE A 420 6.41 30.55 -16.71
C PHE A 420 6.09 31.95 -16.17
N PHE A 421 5.77 32.04 -14.89
CA PHE A 421 5.42 33.30 -14.22
C PHE A 421 6.52 33.77 -13.27
N THR A 422 6.83 35.06 -13.34
CA THR A 422 7.87 35.70 -12.52
C THR A 422 7.50 37.14 -12.14
N PRO A 423 8.05 37.70 -11.06
CA PRO A 423 7.91 39.11 -10.75
C PRO A 423 8.51 40.00 -11.87
N LYS A 424 7.85 41.12 -12.19
CA LYS A 424 8.32 42.07 -13.21
C LYS A 424 9.71 42.66 -12.93
N CYS A 425 10.13 42.66 -11.66
CA CYS A 425 11.44 43.16 -11.25
C CYS A 425 12.60 42.18 -11.47
N MET A 426 12.31 40.93 -11.85
CA MET A 426 13.29 39.88 -12.12
C MET A 426 13.71 39.84 -13.60
N TYR A 427 14.94 39.40 -13.85
CA TYR A 427 15.45 39.19 -15.21
C TYR A 427 15.67 37.70 -15.47
N ILE A 428 15.31 37.26 -16.67
CA ILE A 428 15.39 35.86 -17.11
C ILE A 428 16.21 35.83 -18.39
N GLU A 429 17.26 35.02 -18.43
CA GLU A 429 17.98 34.68 -19.65
C GLU A 429 17.58 33.27 -20.08
N LEU A 430 17.25 33.10 -21.36
CA LEU A 430 16.84 31.81 -21.93
C LEU A 430 17.98 31.30 -22.80
N ASP A 431 18.35 30.04 -22.58
CA ASP A 431 19.37 29.39 -23.39
C ASP A 431 18.86 29.04 -24.80
N GLU A 432 19.75 28.79 -25.76
CA GLU A 432 19.39 28.63 -27.20
C GLU A 432 18.38 27.49 -27.47
N GLY A 433 18.29 26.51 -26.55
CA GLY A 433 17.36 25.39 -26.62
C GLY A 433 15.91 25.70 -26.23
N ILE A 434 15.57 26.96 -25.90
CA ILE A 434 14.22 27.39 -25.50
C ILE A 434 13.70 28.47 -26.45
N LYS A 435 12.46 28.30 -26.90
CA LYS A 435 11.74 29.27 -27.73
C LYS A 435 10.59 29.91 -26.96
N ILE A 436 10.50 31.25 -27.02
CA ILE A 436 9.34 31.99 -26.54
C ILE A 436 8.23 31.89 -27.60
N LEU A 437 7.08 31.35 -27.22
CA LEU A 437 5.87 31.31 -28.05
C LEU A 437 5.02 32.57 -27.84
N ASP A 438 4.87 32.99 -26.59
CA ASP A 438 4.21 34.24 -26.21
C ASP A 438 4.94 34.89 -25.03
N SER A 439 5.27 36.18 -25.16
CA SER A 439 5.95 36.97 -24.13
C SER A 439 5.00 37.72 -23.19
N CYS A 440 3.70 37.72 -23.48
CA CYS A 440 2.71 38.62 -22.88
C CYS A 440 1.56 37.86 -22.21
N VAL A 441 1.84 36.74 -21.55
CA VAL A 441 0.81 36.01 -20.81
C VAL A 441 0.43 36.81 -19.55
N PRO A 442 -0.83 37.24 -19.41
CA PRO A 442 -1.28 38.00 -18.25
C PRO A 442 -1.20 37.14 -16.99
N SER A 443 -0.90 37.76 -15.84
CA SER A 443 -0.88 37.09 -14.54
C SER A 443 -1.95 37.70 -13.63
N SER A 444 -2.70 36.86 -12.93
CA SER A 444 -3.62 37.29 -11.87
C SER A 444 -2.88 37.81 -10.63
N ILE A 445 -1.61 37.43 -10.45
CA ILE A 445 -0.76 37.90 -9.36
C ILE A 445 -0.24 39.30 -9.68
N THR A 446 -0.45 40.23 -8.75
CA THR A 446 -0.06 41.63 -8.92
C THR A 446 1.47 41.76 -9.06
N GLU A 447 1.94 42.57 -10.02
CA GLU A 447 3.36 42.76 -10.35
C GLU A 447 4.10 41.52 -10.89
N TRP A 448 3.37 40.51 -11.37
CA TRP A 448 3.94 39.35 -12.05
C TRP A 448 3.67 39.41 -13.56
N ARG A 449 4.50 38.70 -14.33
CA ARG A 449 4.37 38.53 -15.79
C ARG A 449 4.52 37.06 -16.15
N GLY A 450 3.80 36.61 -17.16
CA GLY A 450 3.88 35.25 -17.69
C GLY A 450 4.52 35.22 -19.08
N GLN A 451 5.19 34.10 -19.38
CA GLN A 451 5.69 33.78 -20.71
C GLN A 451 5.34 32.33 -21.06
N HIS A 452 4.89 32.09 -22.28
CA HIS A 452 4.71 30.75 -22.82
C HIS A 452 6.00 30.33 -23.51
N LEU A 453 6.66 29.31 -22.96
CA LEU A 453 7.95 28.82 -23.42
C LEU A 453 7.80 27.40 -23.96
N LYS A 454 8.63 27.08 -24.95
CA LYS A 454 8.74 25.75 -25.55
C LYS A 454 10.18 25.28 -25.58
N LEU A 455 10.42 24.07 -25.07
CA LEU A 455 11.69 23.38 -25.20
C LEU A 455 11.79 22.79 -26.61
N ILE A 456 12.84 23.14 -27.35
CA ILE A 456 13.05 22.70 -28.74
C ILE A 456 14.22 21.70 -28.87
N THR A 457 14.91 21.42 -27.77
CA THR A 457 16.01 20.46 -27.66
C THR A 457 15.70 19.43 -26.57
N LYS A 458 16.53 18.39 -26.41
CA LYS A 458 16.31 17.37 -25.37
C LYS A 458 16.49 17.92 -23.94
N GLN A 459 17.35 18.93 -23.80
CA GLN A 459 17.65 19.59 -22.53
C GLN A 459 18.13 21.01 -22.80
N SER A 460 17.69 21.96 -21.98
CA SER A 460 18.14 23.36 -22.00
C SER A 460 18.03 23.93 -20.58
N SER A 461 18.38 25.19 -20.38
CA SER A 461 18.22 25.86 -19.09
C SER A 461 17.63 27.27 -19.19
N ILE A 462 17.06 27.71 -18.08
CA ILE A 462 16.57 29.06 -17.83
C ILE A 462 17.43 29.65 -16.72
N ASP A 463 18.15 30.73 -17.03
CA ASP A 463 18.93 31.47 -16.06
C ASP A 463 18.08 32.54 -15.39
N PHE A 464 17.94 32.42 -14.08
CA PHE A 464 17.06 33.24 -13.26
C PHE A 464 17.89 34.18 -12.37
N HIS A 465 17.81 35.49 -12.65
CA HIS A 465 18.56 36.51 -11.95
C HIS A 465 17.70 37.24 -10.92
N VAL A 466 18.03 37.03 -9.64
CA VAL A 466 17.47 37.80 -8.53
C VAL A 466 18.41 38.95 -8.19
N LYS A 467 17.90 40.18 -8.13
CA LYS A 467 18.69 41.34 -7.70
C LYS A 467 19.31 41.07 -6.32
N ASN A 468 20.63 41.08 -6.25
CA ASN A 468 21.47 40.93 -5.04
C ASN A 468 21.60 39.51 -4.45
N THR A 469 21.33 38.46 -5.22
CA THR A 469 21.60 37.05 -4.83
C THR A 469 22.22 36.24 -5.97
N HIS A 470 22.67 35.02 -5.66
CA HIS A 470 23.24 34.09 -6.62
C HIS A 470 22.26 33.80 -7.77
N ASN A 471 22.78 33.66 -9.00
CA ASN A 471 22.01 33.21 -10.16
C ASN A 471 21.46 31.81 -9.89
N ILE A 472 20.20 31.58 -10.23
CA ILE A 472 19.56 30.27 -10.12
C ILE A 472 19.38 29.71 -11.52
N LEU A 473 19.96 28.53 -11.76
CA LEU A 473 19.82 27.82 -13.02
C LEU A 473 18.67 26.82 -12.91
N ILE A 474 17.61 27.00 -13.69
CA ILE A 474 16.52 26.03 -13.80
C ILE A 474 16.81 25.14 -15.02
N THR A 475 17.04 23.86 -14.80
CA THR A 475 17.27 22.89 -15.88
C THR A 475 15.92 22.43 -16.44
N TRP A 476 15.79 22.27 -17.75
CA TRP A 476 14.58 21.76 -18.39
C TRP A 476 14.91 20.58 -19.30
N VAL A 477 14.40 19.41 -18.96
CA VAL A 477 14.66 18.14 -19.66
C VAL A 477 13.36 17.58 -20.24
N GLU A 478 13.37 17.22 -21.52
CA GLU A 478 12.22 16.63 -22.22
C GLU A 478 11.82 15.27 -21.61
N SER A 479 12.81 14.54 -21.08
CA SER A 479 12.70 13.22 -20.48
C SER A 479 12.68 13.28 -18.95
N LEU A 480 11.83 12.45 -18.33
CA LEU A 480 12.01 12.02 -16.94
C LEU A 480 13.20 11.03 -16.89
N GLU A 481 14.44 11.53 -16.96
CA GLU A 481 15.55 10.71 -16.47
C GLU A 481 15.39 10.58 -14.96
N GLU A 482 15.11 9.37 -14.49
CA GLU A 482 14.95 9.02 -13.08
C GLU A 482 16.11 9.62 -12.25
N GLN A 483 15.82 10.61 -11.40
CA GLN A 483 16.77 11.01 -10.37
C GLN A 483 17.09 9.79 -9.49
N PRO A 484 18.36 9.58 -9.12
CA PRO A 484 18.71 8.54 -8.16
C PRO A 484 18.15 8.93 -6.79
N ARG A 485 17.03 8.31 -6.42
CA ARG A 485 16.51 8.33 -5.05
C ARG A 485 17.14 7.17 -4.26
N LEU A 486 17.36 7.39 -2.97
CA LEU A 486 17.82 6.35 -2.04
C LEU A 486 16.72 5.29 -1.89
N ILE A 487 16.77 4.29 -2.77
CA ILE A 487 15.95 3.09 -2.67
C ILE A 487 16.66 2.17 -1.67
N GLY A 488 16.08 2.03 -0.49
CA GLY A 488 16.38 0.91 0.39
C GLY A 488 15.83 -0.37 -0.25
N LEU A 489 16.68 -1.11 -0.96
CA LEU A 489 16.56 -2.55 -1.14
C LEU A 489 17.92 -3.13 -1.53
N LYS A 490 18.36 -4.16 -0.79
CA LYS A 490 19.45 -5.02 -1.24
C LYS A 490 18.95 -5.82 -2.44
N LEU A 491 19.31 -5.36 -3.63
CA LEU A 491 19.16 -6.04 -4.91
C LEU A 491 19.67 -7.49 -4.83
N LYS A 492 18.87 -8.44 -5.32
CA LYS A 492 19.33 -9.80 -5.67
C LYS A 492 20.20 -9.72 -6.93
N GLY A 493 21.50 -9.46 -6.71
CA GLY A 493 22.53 -9.45 -7.77
C GLY A 493 23.81 -10.20 -7.39
N LYS A 494 23.88 -10.80 -6.19
CA LYS A 494 24.88 -11.83 -5.85
C LYS A 494 24.15 -13.15 -5.65
N LYS A 495 24.43 -14.11 -6.54
CA LYS A 495 24.04 -15.54 -6.56
C LYS A 495 23.80 -16.10 -5.14
N SER A 496 22.76 -16.90 -4.88
CA SER A 496 22.33 -18.05 -5.69
C SER A 496 20.84 -18.06 -6.04
N VAL A 497 20.61 -18.36 -7.32
CA VAL A 497 19.35 -18.86 -7.86
C VAL A 497 19.08 -20.24 -7.25
N TYR A 498 17.89 -20.45 -6.70
CA TYR A 498 17.29 -21.79 -6.67
C TYR A 498 15.90 -21.66 -7.28
N ILE A 499 15.80 -22.12 -8.52
CA ILE A 499 14.57 -22.32 -9.32
C ILE A 499 13.85 -23.61 -8.86
N GLU A 500 14.34 -24.25 -7.80
CA GLU A 500 13.73 -25.46 -7.25
C GLU A 500 12.94 -25.12 -5.99
N ILE A 501 11.68 -25.55 -5.98
CA ILE A 501 10.88 -25.78 -4.78
C ILE A 501 11.78 -26.49 -3.77
N PRO A 502 11.86 -26.08 -2.50
CA PRO A 502 12.78 -26.71 -1.56
C PRO A 502 12.58 -28.22 -1.59
N SER A 503 13.63 -28.95 -1.97
CA SER A 503 13.73 -30.39 -1.77
C SER A 503 13.92 -30.60 -0.27
N LEU A 504 12.80 -30.45 0.45
CA LEU A 504 12.74 -30.63 1.89
C LEU A 504 13.24 -32.04 2.17
N PHE A 505 14.33 -32.14 2.93
CA PHE A 505 14.81 -33.41 3.42
C PHE A 505 13.85 -33.84 4.53
N TYR A 506 12.92 -34.71 4.16
CA TYR A 506 12.04 -35.35 5.13
C TYR A 506 12.86 -36.40 5.88
N PRO A 507 12.98 -36.31 7.22
CA PRO A 507 13.61 -37.38 7.96
C PRO A 507 12.85 -38.69 7.65
N PRO A 508 13.56 -39.81 7.39
CA PRO A 508 12.92 -41.07 7.07
C PRO A 508 11.95 -41.45 8.20
N VAL A 509 10.79 -41.94 7.79
CA VAL A 509 9.78 -42.51 8.68
C VAL A 509 10.34 -43.86 9.17
N GLU A 510 11.17 -43.84 10.21
CA GLU A 510 11.52 -45.06 10.96
C GLU A 510 10.30 -45.58 11.69
#